data_AF-Q065Q1-F1
#
_entry.id   AF-Q065Q1-F1
#
_cell.length_a   1.000
_cell.length_b   1.000
_cell.length_c   1.000
_cell.angle_alpha   90.00
_cell.angle_beta   90.00
_cell.angle_gamma   90.00
#
_symmetry.space_group_name_H-M   'P 1'
#
loop_
_entity.id
_entity.type
_entity.pdbx_description
1 polymer ?
#
loop_
_entity_poly.entity_id
_entity_poly.type
_entity_poly.pdbx_seq_one_letter_code
_entity_poly.pdbx_strand_id
1 'polypeptide(L)' 'MPEAPSPNNNSYVLVRSDGRSDKVTALTFESYDAAYNELERYYRDFCCSDDEKIEYTITSSD' A
#
# COMPACT_ATOMS: atom_id res chain seq x y z
N MET A 1 14.46 14.23 -3.35
CA MET A 1 13.97 12.86 -3.58
C MET A 1 14.47 12.06 -2.39
N PRO A 2 13.65 11.76 -1.36
CA PRO A 2 14.18 11.05 -0.20
C PRO A 2 14.31 9.55 -0.50
N GLU A 3 15.49 9.06 -0.15
CA GLU A 3 16.05 7.70 -0.12
C GLU A 3 15.17 6.50 -0.51
N ALA A 4 15.65 5.76 -1.52
CA ALA A 4 15.29 4.36 -1.73
C ALA A 4 15.79 3.53 -0.54
N PRO A 5 14.91 2.83 0.20
CA PRO A 5 15.31 2.06 1.37
C PRO A 5 16.15 0.86 0.97
N SER A 6 17.10 0.55 1.86
CA SER A 6 18.04 -0.56 1.83
C SER A 6 17.33 -1.91 1.59
N PRO A 7 18.00 -2.91 0.99
CA PRO A 7 17.46 -4.27 0.81
C PRO A 7 17.47 -5.00 2.15
N ASN A 8 16.64 -4.55 3.09
CA ASN A 8 16.22 -5.38 4.19
C ASN A 8 15.15 -6.29 3.64
N ASN A 9 15.25 -7.58 3.95
CA ASN A 9 14.35 -8.65 3.52
C ASN A 9 12.96 -8.53 4.20
N ASN A 10 12.51 -7.31 4.47
CA ASN A 10 11.25 -6.96 5.07
C ASN A 10 10.22 -6.84 3.95
N SER A 11 9.22 -7.70 4.02
CA SER A 11 8.09 -7.63 3.11
C SER A 11 7.14 -6.55 3.60
N TYR A 12 6.74 -5.64 2.72
CA TYR A 12 5.76 -4.59 2.99
C TYR A 12 4.39 -5.05 2.54
N VAL A 13 3.36 -4.79 3.33
CA VAL A 13 1.96 -5.06 2.99
C VAL A 13 1.11 -3.84 3.24
N LEU A 14 0.05 -3.68 2.45
CA LEU A 14 -0.95 -2.66 2.69
C LEU A 14 -2.01 -3.18 3.65
N VAL A 15 -2.37 -2.37 4.63
CA VAL A 15 -3.42 -2.68 5.60
C VAL A 15 -4.49 -1.61 5.52
N ARG A 16 -5.74 -2.00 5.29
CA ARG A 16 -6.88 -1.09 5.38
C ARG A 16 -7.14 -0.72 6.83
N SER A 17 -7.42 0.55 7.08
CA SER A 17 -7.80 1.04 8.42
C SER A 17 -9.12 0.45 8.92
N ASP A 18 -9.99 0.00 8.01
CA ASP A 18 -11.25 -0.70 8.32
C ASP A 18 -11.03 -2.16 8.80
N GLY A 19 -9.80 -2.67 8.74
CA GLY A 19 -9.47 -4.06 9.11
C GLY A 19 -9.92 -5.12 8.11
N ARG A 20 -10.49 -4.71 6.96
CA ARG A 20 -10.84 -5.61 5.86
C ARG A 20 -9.64 -5.94 4.97
N SER A 21 -9.73 -7.09 4.32
CA SER A 21 -8.76 -7.56 3.34
C SER A 21 -9.33 -7.48 1.92
N ASP A 22 -8.56 -6.89 1.01
CA ASP A 22 -8.89 -6.70 -0.40
C ASP A 22 -7.73 -7.11 -1.30
N LYS A 23 -7.95 -6.98 -2.62
CA LYS A 23 -6.92 -7.23 -3.64
C LYS A 23 -5.63 -6.47 -3.36
N VAL A 24 -5.71 -5.26 -2.81
CA VAL A 24 -4.54 -4.42 -2.49
C VAL A 24 -3.83 -4.90 -1.23
N THR A 25 -4.56 -5.29 -0.18
CA THR A 25 -3.96 -5.78 1.08
C THR A 25 -3.42 -7.20 0.96
N ALA A 26 -3.83 -7.94 -0.07
CA ALA A 26 -3.29 -9.25 -0.41
C ALA A 26 -1.92 -9.18 -1.12
N LEU A 27 -1.46 -7.98 -1.50
CA LEU A 27 -0.18 -7.78 -2.13
C LEU A 27 0.93 -7.60 -1.08
N THR A 28 2.01 -8.34 -1.28
CA THR A 28 3.30 -8.18 -0.58
C THR A 28 4.30 -7.55 -1.52
N PHE A 29 5.02 -6.57 -1.02
CA PHE A 29 6.02 -5.81 -1.75
C PHE A 29 7.38 -5.99 -1.11
N GLU A 30 8.42 -6.02 -1.93
CA GLU A 30 9.82 -6.07 -1.50
C GLU A 30 10.38 -4.70 -1.09
N SER A 31 9.61 -3.62 -1.27
CA SER A 31 10.04 -2.25 -0.98
C SER A 31 8.85 -1.34 -0.69
N TYR A 32 9.09 -0.33 0.16
CA TYR A 32 8.10 0.70 0.47
C TYR A 32 7.67 1.48 -0.78
N ASP A 33 8.60 1.81 -1.68
CA ASP A 33 8.29 2.54 -2.92
C ASP A 33 7.35 1.75 -3.84
N ALA A 34 7.56 0.42 -3.95
CA ALA A 34 6.68 -0.45 -4.72
C ALA A 34 5.27 -0.50 -4.13
N ALA A 35 5.15 -0.59 -2.80
CA ALA A 35 3.87 -0.52 -2.10
C ALA A 35 3.18 0.84 -2.30
N TYR A 36 3.95 1.93 -2.25
CA TYR A 36 3.44 3.29 -2.42
C TYR A 36 2.97 3.57 -3.86
N ASN A 37 3.71 3.11 -4.87
CA ASN A 37 3.30 3.23 -6.27
C ASN A 37 1.94 2.54 -6.53
N GLU A 38 1.75 1.33 -6.01
CA GLU A 38 0.48 0.61 -6.17
C GLU A 38 -0.65 1.28 -5.39
N LEU A 39 -0.36 1.84 -4.20
CA LEU A 39 -1.31 2.63 -3.43
C LEU A 39 -1.78 3.87 -4.20
N GLU A 40 -0.85 4.65 -4.76
CA GLU A 40 -1.16 5.84 -5.56
C GLU A 40 -1.98 5.48 -6.80
N ARG A 41 -1.66 4.35 -7.43
CA ARG A 41 -2.43 3.85 -8.57
C ARG A 41 -3.86 3.53 -8.16
N TYR A 42 -4.05 2.87 -7.02
CA TYR A 42 -5.37 2.54 -6.50
C TYR A 42 -6.18 3.81 -6.19
N TYR A 43 -5.59 4.79 -5.51
CA TYR A 43 -6.25 6.08 -5.25
C TYR A 43 -6.59 6.85 -6.52
N ARG A 44 -5.76 6.76 -7.57
CA ARG A 44 -6.03 7.39 -8.87
C ARG A 44 -7.24 6.75 -9.55
N ASP A 45 -7.38 5.43 -9.48
CA ASP A 45 -8.49 4.68 -10.09
C ASP A 45 -9.81 4.95 -9.35
N PHE A 46 -9.74 5.17 -8.02
CA PHE A 46 -10.89 5.43 -7.15
C PHE A 46 -11.47 6.86 -7.25
N CYS A 47 -10.83 7.75 -8.01
CA CYS A 47 -11.14 9.19 -8.05
C CYS A 47 -12.50 9.53 -8.71
N CYS A 48 -13.16 8.57 -9.37
CA CYS A 48 -14.38 8.81 -10.16
C CYS A 48 -15.68 8.26 -9.57
N SER A 49 -15.64 7.62 -8.41
CA SER A 49 -16.85 7.22 -7.68
C SER A 49 -16.83 7.88 -6.31
N ASP A 50 -17.99 8.35 -5.86
CA ASP A 50 -18.28 8.90 -4.53
C ASP A 50 -18.14 7.80 -3.45
N ASP A 51 -17.06 7.04 -3.48
CA ASP A 51 -16.82 5.94 -2.57
C ASP A 51 -16.03 6.46 -1.36
N GLU A 52 -16.40 5.95 -0.20
CA GLU A 52 -15.78 6.24 1.09
C GLU A 52 -14.25 6.14 0.97
N LYS A 53 -13.54 7.20 1.34
CA LYS A 53 -12.07 7.25 1.26
C LYS A 53 -11.49 6.21 2.23
N ILE A 54 -11.19 5.03 1.71
CA ILE A 54 -10.55 3.96 2.48
C ILE A 54 -9.08 4.35 2.69
N GLU A 55 -8.70 4.58 3.95
CA GLU A 55 -7.31 4.85 4.31
C GLU A 55 -6.52 3.54 4.42
N TYR A 56 -5.41 3.45 3.69
CA TYR A 56 -4.48 2.34 3.73
C TYR A 56 -3.16 2.76 4.40
N THR A 57 -2.60 1.89 5.23
CA THR A 57 -1.30 2.05 5.87
C THR A 57 -0.33 0.97 5.38
N ILE A 58 0.91 1.35 5.06
CA ILE A 58 1.97 0.40 4.69
C ILE A 58 2.64 -0.08 5.97
N THR A 59 2.61 -1.39 6.22
CA THR A 59 3.31 -2.01 7.35
C THR A 59 4.38 -2.96 6.83
N SER A 60 5.49 -3.07 7.57
CA SER A 60 6.48 -4.12 7.36
C SER A 60 6.06 -5.37 8.14
N SER A 61 5.97 -6.52 7.48
CA SER A 61 5.98 -7.82 8.15
C SER A 61 7.44 -8.23 8.37
N ASP A 62 7.78 -8.47 9.64
CA ASP A 62 9.00 -9.15 10.10
C ASP A 62 8.72 -10.66 10.20
#